data_AF-A0A3A1XYA1-F1
#
_entry.id   AF-A0A3A1XYA1-F1
#
_cell.length_a   1.000
_cell.length_b   1.000
_cell.length_c   1.000
_cell.angle_alpha   90.00
_cell.angle_beta   90.00
_cell.angle_gamma   90.00
#
_symmetry.space_group_name_H-M   'P 1'
#
loop_
_entity.id
_entity.type
_entity.pdbx_description
1 polymer ?
#
loop_
_entity_poly.entity_id
_entity_poly.type
_entity_poly.pdbx_seq_one_letter_code
_entity_poly.pdbx_strand_id
1 'polypeptide(L)'
;VDFKIEEGVDAQGNILLADEITPDTCRLWDKRNAGTNGVSHLDKDLFRRDLGDIIPAYEEIHDRLASLAQSEGLDVSVRKPDDCVE
;
A
#
# COMPACT_ATOMS: atom_id res chain seq x y z
N VAL A 1 2.19 -0.95 -13.99
CA VAL A 1 2.50 -1.17 -12.55
C VAL A 1 1.63 -2.33 -12.07
N ASP A 2 2.18 -3.26 -11.27
CA ASP A 2 1.62 -4.59 -10.91
C ASP A 2 1.49 -4.80 -9.38
N PHE A 3 0.79 -5.86 -8.97
CA PHE A 3 0.56 -6.23 -7.56
C PHE A 3 0.44 -7.76 -7.38
N LYS A 4 0.73 -8.25 -6.18
CA LYS A 4 0.52 -9.64 -5.74
C LYS A 4 -0.61 -9.66 -4.71
N ILE A 5 -1.55 -10.59 -4.84
CA ILE A 5 -2.57 -10.89 -3.83
C ILE A 5 -2.54 -12.36 -3.44
N GLU A 6 -3.04 -12.65 -2.25
CA GLU A 6 -3.32 -14.01 -1.79
C GLU A 6 -4.80 -14.11 -1.43
N GLU A 7 -5.39 -15.27 -1.71
CA GLU A 7 -6.81 -15.53 -1.51
C GLU A 7 -6.97 -16.75 -0.60
N GLY A 8 -7.92 -16.65 0.33
CA GLY A 8 -8.35 -17.74 1.20
C GLY A 8 -9.79 -18.15 0.89
N VAL A 9 -10.20 -19.32 1.39
CA VAL A 9 -11.58 -19.78 1.32
C VAL A 9 -12.15 -19.82 2.73
N ASP A 10 -13.29 -19.15 2.94
CA ASP A 10 -13.98 -19.17 4.23
C ASP A 10 -14.75 -20.49 4.48
N ALA A 11 -15.31 -20.64 5.67
CA ALA A 11 -16.05 -21.84 6.06
C ALA A 11 -17.33 -22.08 5.22
N GLN A 12 -17.82 -21.05 4.52
CA GLN A 12 -18.97 -21.11 3.65
C GLN A 12 -18.58 -21.35 2.18
N GLY A 13 -17.28 -21.44 1.88
CA GLY A 13 -16.76 -21.65 0.53
C GLY A 13 -16.59 -20.37 -0.28
N ASN A 14 -16.72 -19.19 0.33
CA ASN A 14 -16.48 -17.92 -0.36
C ASN A 14 -14.99 -17.64 -0.45
N ILE A 15 -14.57 -17.08 -1.59
CA ILE A 15 -13.21 -16.59 -1.78
C ILE A 15 -13.10 -15.22 -1.11
N LEU A 16 -12.15 -15.10 -0.18
CA LEU A 16 -11.83 -13.87 0.51
C LEU A 16 -10.42 -13.43 0.14
N LEU A 17 -10.26 -12.13 -0.12
CA LEU A 17 -8.96 -11.51 -0.26
C LEU A 17 -8.28 -11.51 1.11
N ALA A 18 -7.06 -12.04 1.17
CA ALA A 18 -6.27 -12.20 2.38
C ALA A 18 -4.96 -11.43 2.28
N ASP A 19 -4.02 -11.73 3.19
CA ASP A 19 -2.68 -11.15 3.26
C ASP A 19 -2.73 -9.61 3.40
N GLU A 20 -1.91 -8.89 2.65
CA GLU A 20 -1.74 -7.45 2.78
C GLU A 20 -1.70 -6.75 1.42
N ILE A 21 -2.29 -5.54 1.38
CA ILE A 21 -2.17 -4.63 0.25
C ILE A 21 -1.32 -3.46 0.70
N THR A 22 0.00 -3.57 0.51
CA THR A 22 1.00 -2.61 0.99
C THR A 22 2.00 -2.29 -0.12
N PRO A 23 2.84 -1.25 0.04
CA PRO A 23 3.92 -0.96 -0.92
C PRO A 23 5.00 -2.06 -0.99
N ASP A 24 4.87 -3.10 -0.16
CA ASP A 24 5.70 -4.30 -0.16
C ASP A 24 5.20 -5.36 -1.16
N THR A 25 3.88 -5.51 -1.29
CA THR A 25 3.21 -6.45 -2.23
C THR A 25 2.77 -5.79 -3.54
N CYS A 26 2.80 -4.46 -3.61
CA CYS A 26 2.40 -3.66 -4.76
C CYS A 26 3.57 -2.82 -5.27
N ARG A 27 3.84 -2.86 -6.58
CA ARG A 27 4.69 -1.83 -7.20
C ARG A 27 3.87 -0.56 -7.31
N LEU A 28 4.45 0.58 -6.95
CA LEU A 28 3.77 1.88 -6.93
C LEU A 28 4.74 2.93 -7.47
N TRP A 29 4.40 3.47 -8.63
CA TRP A 29 5.23 4.45 -9.32
C TRP A 29 4.56 5.81 -9.32
N ASP A 30 5.31 6.86 -9.01
CA ASP A 30 4.76 8.20 -8.97
C ASP A 30 4.51 8.74 -10.39
N LYS A 31 3.22 8.96 -10.71
CA LYS A 31 2.79 9.47 -12.01
C LYS A 31 3.25 10.91 -12.26
N ARG A 32 3.54 11.70 -11.21
CA ARG A 32 4.03 13.09 -11.34
C ARG A 32 5.37 13.15 -12.08
N ASN A 33 6.18 12.10 -11.95
CA ASN A 33 7.52 12.01 -12.54
C ASN A 33 7.55 11.21 -13.86
N ALA A 34 6.41 10.70 -14.33
CA ALA A 34 6.33 9.84 -15.52
C ALA A 34 6.78 10.55 -16.84
N GLY A 35 6.89 11.88 -16.84
CA GLY A 35 7.43 12.67 -17.95
C GLY A 35 8.91 13.05 -17.83
N THR A 36 9.57 12.71 -16.72
CA THR A 36 11.02 12.84 -16.54
C THR A 36 11.67 11.48 -16.79
N ASN A 37 12.91 11.43 -17.29
CA ASN A 37 13.62 10.17 -17.55
C ASN A 37 13.91 9.32 -16.28
N GLY A 38 13.34 9.66 -15.13
CA GLY A 38 13.44 8.91 -13.87
C GLY A 38 12.10 8.29 -13.49
N VAL A 39 12.10 6.97 -13.27
CA VAL A 39 11.02 6.27 -12.57
C VAL A 39 11.18 6.57 -11.08
N SER A 40 10.22 7.26 -10.48
CA SER A 40 10.19 7.51 -9.03
C SER A 40 9.43 6.36 -8.37
N HIS A 41 10.19 5.37 -7.89
CA HIS A 41 9.67 4.23 -7.16
C HIS A 41 9.20 4.66 -5.77
N LEU A 42 8.02 4.22 -5.35
CA LEU A 42 7.48 4.43 -4.00
C LEU A 42 7.27 3.10 -3.26
N ASP A 43 7.82 2.03 -3.79
CA ASP A 43 7.61 0.66 -3.33
C ASP A 43 8.93 0.01 -2.89
N LYS A 44 8.87 -1.25 -2.47
CA LYS A 44 10.04 -2.03 -2.03
C LYS A 44 11.19 -2.10 -3.05
N ASP A 45 10.97 -1.75 -4.32
CA ASP A 45 12.07 -1.61 -5.28
C ASP A 45 13.10 -0.55 -4.87
N LEU A 46 12.76 0.41 -4.02
CA LEU A 46 13.73 1.35 -3.41
C LEU A 46 14.83 0.60 -2.65
N PHE A 47 14.43 -0.39 -1.85
CA PHE A 47 15.37 -1.26 -1.13
C PHE A 47 16.04 -2.27 -2.08
N ARG A 48 15.29 -2.91 -2.99
CA ARG A 48 15.85 -3.93 -3.90
C ARG A 48 16.93 -3.38 -4.82
N ARG A 49 16.85 -2.09 -5.17
CA ARG A 49 17.73 -1.43 -6.13
C ARG A 49 18.66 -0.40 -5.50
N ASP A 50 18.65 -0.28 -4.17
CA ASP A 50 19.45 0.68 -3.40
C ASP A 50 19.28 2.13 -3.90
N LEU A 51 18.03 2.51 -4.20
CA LEU A 51 17.68 3.79 -4.84
C LEU A 51 17.34 4.91 -3.85
N GLY A 52 17.34 4.62 -2.55
CA GLY A 52 17.04 5.59 -1.51
C GLY A 52 16.40 4.97 -0.27
N ASP A 53 15.94 5.83 0.63
CA ASP A 53 15.25 5.42 1.85
C ASP A 53 13.81 5.02 1.55
N ILE A 54 13.39 3.90 2.14
CA ILE A 54 12.05 3.33 2.01
C ILE A 54 11.04 4.03 2.91
N ILE A 55 11.48 4.55 4.07
CA ILE A 55 10.59 5.16 5.07
C ILE A 55 9.84 6.38 4.48
N PRO A 56 10.50 7.36 3.86
CA PRO A 56 9.81 8.53 3.30
C PRO A 56 8.82 8.18 2.20
N ALA A 57 9.09 7.13 1.41
CA ALA A 57 8.17 6.68 0.37
C ALA A 57 6.89 6.07 0.95
N TYR A 58 7.01 5.36 2.07
CA TYR A 58 5.87 4.77 2.77
C TYR A 58 5.03 5.84 3.47
N GLU A 59 5.68 6.82 4.10
CA GLU A 59 5.01 8.00 4.68
C GLU A 59 4.23 8.76 3.59
N GLU A 60 4.83 8.98 2.42
CA GLU A 60 4.14 9.64 1.31
C GLU A 60 2.91 8.86 0.81
N ILE A 61 2.99 7.53 0.72
CA ILE A 61 1.83 6.70 0.34
C ILE A 61 0.74 6.79 1.41
N HIS A 62 1.12 6.67 2.67
CA HIS A 62 0.19 6.79 3.79
C HIS A 62 -0.55 8.13 3.75
N ASP A 63 0.17 9.25 3.57
CA ASP A 63 -0.44 10.58 3.55
C ASP A 63 -1.38 10.79 2.37
N ARG A 64 -1.06 10.23 1.20
CA ARG A 64 -1.95 10.24 0.02
C ARG A 64 -3.23 9.44 0.28
N LEU A 65 -3.11 8.26 0.90
CA LEU A 65 -4.26 7.41 1.23
C LEU A 65 -5.13 8.05 2.32
N ALA A 66 -4.53 8.62 3.35
CA ALA A 66 -5.22 9.33 4.41
C ALA A 66 -6.00 10.54 3.86
N SER A 67 -5.37 11.32 2.97
CA SER A 67 -6.01 12.45 2.31
C SER A 67 -7.18 12.01 1.42
N LEU A 68 -7.02 10.91 0.68
CA LEU A 68 -8.09 10.34 -0.15
C LEU A 68 -9.27 9.88 0.71
N ALA A 69 -9.00 9.14 1.79
CA ALA A 69 -10.03 8.65 2.68
C ALA A 69 -10.83 9.79 3.32
N GLN A 70 -10.17 10.89 3.73
CA GLN A 70 -10.84 12.11 4.18
C GLN A 70 -11.75 12.71 3.10
N SER A 71 -11.29 12.76 1.84
CA SER A 71 -12.10 13.31 0.74
C SER A 71 -13.33 12.46 0.39
N GLU A 72 -13.24 11.15 0.62
CA GLU A 72 -14.33 10.19 0.43
C GLU A 72 -15.24 10.09 1.67
N GLY A 73 -14.96 10.85 2.73
CA GLY A 73 -15.74 10.85 3.97
C GLY A 73 -15.59 9.56 4.79
N LEU A 74 -14.50 8.82 4.61
CA LEU A 74 -14.17 7.62 5.37
C LEU A 74 -13.46 8.01 6.67
N ASP A 75 -13.95 7.52 7.81
CA ASP A 75 -13.24 7.64 9.08
C ASP A 75 -12.06 6.66 9.11
N VAL A 76 -10.85 7.20 9.09
CA VAL A 76 -9.60 6.43 9.13
C VAL A 76 -9.09 6.26 10.57
N SER A 77 -9.96 6.40 11.57
CA SER A 77 -9.60 6.16 12.97
C SER A 77 -8.85 4.83 13.06
N VAL A 78 -7.56 4.94 13.43
CA VAL A 78 -6.66 3.80 13.58
C VAL A 78 -7.33 2.89 14.61
N ARG A 79 -7.79 1.71 14.15
CA ARG A 79 -8.23 0.65 15.07
C ARG A 79 -7.14 0.48 16.12
N LYS A 80 -7.52 0.53 17.38
CA LYS A 80 -6.53 0.40 18.45
C LYS A 80 -5.86 -0.97 18.31
N PRO A 81 -4.60 -1.13 18.74
CA PRO A 81 -3.95 -2.43 18.76
C PRO A 81 -4.78 -3.52 19.46
N ASP A 82 -5.69 -3.13 20.35
CA ASP A 82 -6.60 -3.98 21.11
C ASP A 82 -7.83 -4.48 20.32
N ASP A 83 -8.06 -4.02 19.08
CA ASP A 83 -9.21 -4.43 18.25
C ASP A 83 -8.97 -5.74 17.47
N CYS A 84 -7.78 -6.33 17.60
CA CYS A 84 -7.47 -7.68 17.13
C CYS A 84 -8.00 -8.69 18.15
N VAL A 85 -9.26 -9.09 18.01
CA VAL A 85 -9.80 -10.26 18.70
C VAL A 85 -9.27 -11.50 17.96
N GLU A 86 -8.52 -12.35 18.67
CA GLU A 86 -8.15 -13.70 18.22
C GLU A 86 -9.38 -14.53 17.83
#